data_AF-A0A8H4B8D2-F1
#
_entry.id   AF-A0A8H4B8D2-F1
#
_cell.length_a   1.000
_cell.length_b   1.000
_cell.length_c   1.000
_cell.angle_alpha   90.00
_cell.angle_beta   90.00
_cell.angle_gamma   90.00
#
_symmetry.space_group_name_H-M   'P 1'
#
loop_
_entity.id
_entity.type
_entity.pdbx_description
1 polymer ?
#
loop_
_entity_poly.entity_id
_entity_poly.type
_entity_poly.pdbx_seq_one_letter_code
_entity_poly.pdbx_strand_id
1 'polypeptide(L)'
;MNINLYRRRRLRSTQPILTRVQIKDLGRIIGYTSFRQSVEFLMDPYNYFKLSKVKMAEIHNYLLEKGITTEKCPNSHIRQNDHSRVLISILFPGYPIIKASEHHYQDLRENRSPQAKITDLAYDKLPTSDKYERLEELFRADVDWFKAPRKDGRYSLDIPLKKMNRSIVVEGHASSNINVRLFLYLWTSERMAWTPTADIELCIDSKEGDCLSDNDRKIYSYGFKHTDITDKSDAIQKANRRSTSTLSLTFKFNDKQPSIHHVSVCAVIEKSTDELASQLYLQTASLYIGRAMEKSNRNIPIAQQVQKTAVEILNEYDSNDKLQLRKTETLFLSCAKAFITEWNEYEDEKKDDQDVEIFSGDEVVSVLDPISLARIQHPARCIFCTHKTTFDVVTFFRFQVTSMIWNCPICSVRIRGIQDMYIDYQTKQALIEYPEEEKFLRESNDKYRVVPDLSENKTTASMAEKRPLDNYQVISIEDDETDRSTKRAKNA
;
A
#
# COMPACT_ATOMS: atom_id res chain seq x y z
N MET A 1 -2.78 -10.14 24.13
CA MET A 1 -2.44 -8.92 23.36
C MET A 1 -3.54 -7.91 23.54
N ASN A 2 -3.28 -6.80 24.24
CA ASN A 2 -4.27 -5.75 24.51
C ASN A 2 -4.58 -4.98 23.21
N ILE A 3 -5.77 -5.20 22.65
CA ILE A 3 -6.30 -4.56 21.44
C ILE A 3 -6.50 -3.03 21.60
N ASN A 4 -6.45 -2.52 22.84
CA ASN A 4 -6.79 -1.13 23.15
C ASN A 4 -5.66 -0.10 22.97
N LEU A 5 -4.38 -0.51 22.86
CA LEU A 5 -3.26 0.42 22.61
C LEU A 5 -3.15 0.88 21.14
N TYR A 6 -3.90 0.26 20.22
CA TYR A 6 -3.82 0.52 18.78
C TYR A 6 -4.66 1.72 18.30
N ARG A 7 -5.27 2.50 19.20
CA ARG A 7 -6.32 3.46 18.83
C ARG A 7 -5.87 4.84 18.33
N ARG A 8 -4.58 5.20 18.28
CA ARG A 8 -4.19 6.59 17.95
C ARG A 8 -3.14 6.83 16.85
N ARG A 9 -2.77 5.84 16.04
CA ARG A 9 -1.95 6.08 14.82
C ARG A 9 -2.61 5.50 13.59
N ARG A 10 -3.73 6.08 13.16
CA ARG A 10 -4.18 5.91 11.78
C ARG A 10 -3.53 7.01 10.95
N LEU A 11 -2.81 6.64 9.90
CA LEU A 11 -2.66 7.53 8.76
C LEU A 11 -4.08 7.90 8.33
N ARG A 12 -4.50 9.13 8.65
CA ARG A 12 -5.80 9.64 8.24
C ARG A 12 -5.87 9.52 6.72
N SER A 13 -7.07 9.25 6.18
CA SER A 13 -7.26 9.23 4.74
C SER A 13 -6.65 10.50 4.14
N THR A 14 -5.85 10.35 3.09
CA THR A 14 -5.32 11.48 2.32
C THR A 14 -6.46 12.44 2.06
N GLN A 15 -6.36 13.65 2.60
CA GLN A 15 -7.37 14.67 2.40
C GLN A 15 -7.25 15.18 0.97
N PRO A 16 -8.38 15.51 0.31
CA PRO A 16 -8.31 16.13 -0.99
C PRO A 16 -7.73 17.53 -0.86
N ILE A 17 -7.07 18.01 -1.92
CA ILE A 17 -6.57 19.38 -2.00
C ILE A 17 -7.72 20.32 -2.37
N LEU A 18 -8.72 20.40 -1.49
CA LEU A 18 -9.93 21.21 -1.66
C LEU A 18 -10.21 22.04 -0.43
N THR A 19 -10.51 23.31 -0.64
CA THR A 19 -11.04 24.20 0.41
C THR A 19 -12.50 23.88 0.69
N ARG A 20 -12.98 24.35 1.85
CA ARG A 20 -14.39 24.21 2.25
C ARG A 20 -15.38 24.83 1.24
N VAL A 21 -14.98 25.93 0.59
CA VAL A 21 -15.78 26.58 -0.46
C VAL A 21 -15.87 25.70 -1.70
N GLN A 22 -14.73 25.15 -2.15
CA GLN A 22 -14.69 24.28 -3.33
C GLN A 22 -15.46 22.98 -3.12
N ILE A 23 -15.42 22.38 -1.92
CA ILE A 23 -16.24 21.21 -1.57
C ILE A 23 -17.72 21.53 -1.73
N LYS A 24 -18.17 22.73 -1.34
CA LYS A 24 -19.57 23.14 -1.50
C LYS A 24 -19.94 23.32 -2.97
N ASP A 25 -19.07 23.94 -3.76
CA ASP A 25 -19.31 24.17 -5.18
C ASP A 25 -19.33 22.87 -5.99
N LEU A 26 -18.34 22.00 -5.79
CA LEU A 26 -18.29 20.67 -6.38
C LEU A 26 -19.49 19.82 -5.94
N GLY A 27 -19.93 19.97 -4.69
CA GLY A 27 -21.16 19.38 -4.18
C GLY A 27 -22.39 19.72 -5.02
N ARG A 28 -22.53 20.97 -5.45
CA ARG A 28 -23.63 21.41 -6.32
C ARG A 28 -23.53 20.78 -7.71
N ILE A 29 -22.32 20.71 -8.29
CA ILE A 29 -22.06 20.05 -9.58
C ILE A 29 -22.53 18.59 -9.56
N ILE A 30 -22.26 17.87 -8.46
CA ILE A 30 -22.68 16.47 -8.34
C ILE A 30 -24.13 16.29 -7.86
N GLY A 31 -24.84 17.37 -7.53
CA GLY A 31 -26.26 17.38 -7.18
C GLY A 31 -26.57 17.28 -5.68
N TYR A 32 -25.60 17.51 -4.80
CA TYR A 32 -25.82 17.57 -3.36
C TYR A 32 -26.14 18.99 -2.89
N THR A 33 -27.13 19.09 -1.99
CA THR A 33 -27.63 20.37 -1.47
C THR A 33 -27.01 20.73 -0.11
N SER A 34 -26.61 19.72 0.67
CA SER A 34 -25.98 19.93 1.98
C SER A 34 -24.47 19.78 1.93
N PHE A 35 -23.76 20.64 2.67
CA PHE A 35 -22.30 20.54 2.79
C PHE A 35 -21.84 19.18 3.33
N ARG A 36 -22.62 18.58 4.24
CA ARG A 36 -22.33 17.26 4.80
C ARG A 36 -22.30 16.18 3.72
N GLN A 37 -23.32 16.14 2.86
CA GLN A 37 -23.36 15.18 1.74
C GLN A 37 -22.19 15.39 0.78
N SER A 38 -21.85 16.65 0.48
CA SER A 38 -20.69 16.96 -0.37
C SER A 38 -19.39 16.45 0.24
N VAL A 39 -19.18 16.62 1.55
CA VAL A 39 -18.02 16.10 2.27
C VAL A 39 -18.01 14.57 2.25
N GLU A 40 -19.11 13.92 2.64
CA GLU A 40 -19.20 12.46 2.67
C GLU A 40 -18.90 11.83 1.30
N PHE A 41 -19.31 12.48 0.21
CA PHE A 41 -19.01 12.00 -1.14
C PHE A 41 -17.59 12.32 -1.60
N LEU A 42 -17.19 13.60 -1.57
CA LEU A 42 -15.95 14.10 -2.18
C LEU A 42 -14.69 13.72 -1.40
N MET A 43 -14.80 13.30 -0.14
CA MET A 43 -13.66 12.89 0.69
C MET A 43 -13.26 11.42 0.49
N ASP A 44 -14.09 10.63 -0.21
CA ASP A 44 -13.81 9.23 -0.49
C ASP A 44 -13.44 9.04 -1.97
N PRO A 45 -12.16 8.77 -2.29
CA PRO A 45 -11.70 8.57 -3.67
C PRO A 45 -12.50 7.51 -4.45
N TYR A 46 -13.04 6.51 -3.75
CA TYR A 46 -13.90 5.49 -4.34
C TYR A 46 -15.13 6.08 -5.05
N ASN A 47 -15.74 7.13 -4.51
CA ASN A 47 -16.96 7.70 -5.06
C ASN A 47 -16.78 8.33 -6.46
N TYR A 48 -15.55 8.66 -6.86
CA TYR A 48 -15.27 9.21 -8.19
C TYR A 48 -15.53 8.20 -9.32
N PHE A 49 -15.47 6.90 -9.03
CA PHE A 49 -15.85 5.86 -10.00
C PHE A 49 -17.37 5.78 -10.24
N LYS A 50 -18.19 6.32 -9.32
CA LYS A 50 -19.65 6.38 -9.45
C LYS A 50 -20.14 7.55 -10.31
N LEU A 51 -19.26 8.48 -10.66
CA LEU A 51 -19.63 9.68 -11.40
C LEU A 51 -19.82 9.41 -12.89
N SER A 52 -20.80 10.07 -13.49
CA SER A 52 -20.96 10.05 -14.95
C SER A 52 -19.82 10.85 -15.62
N LYS A 53 -19.52 10.53 -16.89
CA LYS A 53 -18.54 11.28 -17.69
C LYS A 53 -18.80 12.79 -17.70
N VAL A 54 -20.07 13.18 -17.77
CA VAL A 54 -20.48 14.60 -17.75
C VAL A 54 -20.08 15.26 -16.43
N LYS A 55 -20.45 14.67 -15.29
CA LYS A 55 -20.10 15.21 -13.97
C LYS A 55 -18.58 15.25 -13.78
N MET A 56 -17.85 14.24 -14.23
CA MET A 56 -16.38 14.25 -14.14
C MET A 56 -15.74 15.34 -14.99
N ALA A 57 -16.26 15.60 -16.19
CA ALA A 57 -15.80 16.70 -17.03
C ALA A 57 -16.09 18.07 -16.38
N GLU A 58 -17.26 18.25 -15.78
CA GLU A 58 -17.61 19.48 -15.04
C GLU A 58 -16.70 19.69 -13.83
N ILE A 59 -16.43 18.64 -13.04
CA ILE A 59 -15.45 18.70 -11.94
C ILE A 59 -14.08 19.07 -12.50
N HIS A 60 -13.59 18.39 -13.54
CA HIS A 60 -12.27 18.67 -14.12
C HIS A 60 -12.17 20.14 -14.57
N ASN A 61 -13.17 20.63 -15.31
CA ASN A 61 -13.22 22.02 -15.75
C ASN A 61 -13.22 23.01 -14.58
N TYR A 62 -13.94 22.69 -13.49
CA TYR A 62 -13.87 23.49 -12.27
C TYR A 62 -12.46 23.53 -11.67
N LEU A 63 -11.77 22.37 -11.61
CA LEU A 63 -10.40 22.30 -11.09
C LEU A 63 -9.43 23.11 -11.96
N LEU A 64 -9.61 23.10 -13.28
CA LEU A 64 -8.85 23.95 -14.22
C LEU A 64 -9.13 25.44 -13.99
N GLU A 65 -10.40 25.84 -13.89
CA GLU A 65 -10.80 27.23 -13.67
C GLU A 65 -10.25 27.78 -12.34
N LYS A 66 -10.22 26.94 -11.29
CA LYS A 66 -9.66 27.30 -9.98
C LYS A 66 -8.15 27.13 -9.88
N GLY A 67 -7.48 26.74 -10.98
CA GLY A 67 -6.04 26.56 -11.03
C GLY A 67 -5.52 25.44 -10.13
N ILE A 68 -6.34 24.47 -9.76
CA ILE A 68 -5.96 23.30 -8.93
C ILE A 68 -5.16 22.28 -9.77
N THR A 69 -5.39 22.26 -11.08
CA THR A 69 -4.64 21.43 -12.03
C THR A 69 -4.31 22.24 -13.28
N THR A 70 -3.19 21.90 -13.92
CA THR A 70 -2.84 22.34 -15.28
C THR A 70 -3.11 21.26 -16.33
N GLU A 71 -3.43 20.04 -15.90
CA GLU A 71 -3.74 18.92 -16.78
C GLU A 71 -5.04 19.21 -17.53
N LYS A 72 -5.00 19.13 -18.86
CA LYS A 72 -6.19 19.39 -19.68
C LYS A 72 -7.23 18.29 -19.45
N CYS A 73 -8.51 18.66 -19.50
CA CYS A 73 -9.60 17.70 -19.45
C CYS A 73 -9.40 16.65 -20.57
N PRO A 74 -9.45 15.34 -20.26
CA PRO A 74 -9.35 14.29 -21.25
C PRO A 74 -10.45 14.38 -22.32
N ASN A 75 -10.20 13.77 -23.47
CA ASN A 75 -11.18 13.71 -24.56
C ASN A 75 -12.47 12.99 -24.14
N SER A 76 -13.56 13.21 -24.88
CA SER A 76 -14.86 12.56 -24.62
C SER A 76 -14.83 11.02 -24.75
N HIS A 77 -13.84 10.48 -25.45
CA HIS A 77 -13.66 9.06 -25.67
C HIS A 77 -12.99 8.33 -24.51
N ILE A 78 -12.39 9.05 -23.53
CA ILE A 78 -11.78 8.44 -22.34
C ILE A 78 -12.77 7.50 -21.65
N ARG A 79 -12.31 6.35 -21.15
CA ARG A 79 -13.16 5.45 -20.37
C ARG A 79 -13.51 6.13 -19.05
N GLN A 80 -14.71 5.85 -18.53
CA GLN A 80 -15.19 6.46 -17.29
C GLN A 80 -14.20 6.23 -16.14
N ASN A 81 -13.74 4.99 -15.97
CA ASN A 81 -12.79 4.61 -14.94
C ASN A 81 -11.46 5.35 -15.08
N ASP A 82 -10.96 5.56 -16.31
CA ASP A 82 -9.71 6.27 -16.53
C ASP A 82 -9.82 7.75 -16.14
N HIS A 83 -10.96 8.40 -16.45
CA HIS A 83 -11.20 9.78 -16.01
C HIS A 83 -11.34 9.87 -14.49
N SER A 84 -11.98 8.90 -13.84
CA SER A 84 -12.02 8.82 -12.37
C SER A 84 -10.61 8.72 -11.79
N ARG A 85 -9.72 7.91 -12.39
CA ARG A 85 -8.32 7.77 -11.97
C ARG A 85 -7.56 9.10 -12.09
N VAL A 86 -7.76 9.84 -13.19
CA VAL A 86 -7.18 11.18 -13.38
C VAL A 86 -7.62 12.12 -12.26
N LEU A 87 -8.94 12.23 -12.02
CA LEU A 87 -9.48 13.09 -10.96
C LEU A 87 -8.97 12.72 -9.56
N ILE A 88 -8.92 11.42 -9.24
CA ILE A 88 -8.35 10.94 -7.98
C ILE A 88 -6.89 11.34 -7.88
N SER A 89 -6.11 11.21 -8.96
CA SER A 89 -4.68 11.55 -8.95
C SER A 89 -4.40 13.05 -8.75
N ILE A 90 -5.33 13.91 -9.18
CA ILE A 90 -5.27 15.37 -8.98
C ILE A 90 -5.66 15.72 -7.54
N LEU A 91 -6.80 15.20 -7.08
CA LEU A 91 -7.38 15.59 -5.80
C LEU A 91 -6.71 14.91 -4.62
N PHE A 92 -6.28 13.67 -4.79
CA PHE A 92 -5.67 12.82 -3.77
C PHE A 92 -4.31 12.32 -4.26
N PRO A 93 -3.32 13.22 -4.38
CA PRO A 93 -1.97 12.78 -4.73
C PRO A 93 -1.53 11.70 -3.73
N GLY A 94 -0.81 10.70 -4.23
CA GLY A 94 -0.25 9.62 -3.41
C GLY A 94 -1.27 8.59 -2.90
N TYR A 95 -2.57 8.80 -3.10
CA TYR A 95 -3.55 7.78 -2.76
C TYR A 95 -3.41 6.55 -3.69
N PRO A 96 -3.39 5.32 -3.15
CA PRO A 96 -3.37 4.11 -3.96
C PRO A 96 -4.68 3.95 -4.73
N ILE A 97 -4.72 4.44 -5.98
CA ILE A 97 -5.92 4.45 -6.85
C ILE A 97 -6.57 3.07 -6.94
N ILE A 98 -5.79 2.00 -6.94
CA ILE A 98 -6.28 0.62 -6.94
C ILE A 98 -7.22 0.32 -5.76
N LYS A 99 -6.99 0.88 -4.58
CA LYS A 99 -7.88 0.65 -3.43
C LYS A 99 -9.26 1.26 -3.65
N ALA A 100 -9.32 2.44 -4.25
CA ALA A 100 -10.59 3.05 -4.66
C ALA A 100 -11.27 2.25 -5.79
N SER A 101 -10.48 1.77 -6.75
CA SER A 101 -11.00 0.96 -7.86
C SER A 101 -11.52 -0.40 -7.40
N GLU A 102 -10.82 -1.12 -6.53
CA GLU A 102 -11.28 -2.41 -5.98
C GLU A 102 -12.52 -2.24 -5.11
N HIS A 103 -12.57 -1.20 -4.27
CA HIS A 103 -13.78 -0.89 -3.50
C HIS A 103 -14.98 -0.64 -4.44
N HIS A 104 -14.75 0.01 -5.58
CA HIS A 104 -15.78 0.18 -6.60
C HIS A 104 -16.22 -1.10 -7.27
N TYR A 105 -15.26 -1.92 -7.68
CA TYR A 105 -15.58 -3.20 -8.30
C TYR A 105 -16.27 -4.15 -7.33
N GLN A 106 -15.94 -4.10 -6.04
CA GLN A 106 -16.62 -4.85 -4.99
C GLN A 106 -18.10 -4.43 -4.91
N ASP A 107 -18.40 -3.14 -4.75
CA ASP A 107 -19.80 -2.66 -4.69
C ASP A 107 -20.59 -3.01 -5.98
N LEU A 108 -19.99 -2.85 -7.16
CA LEU A 108 -20.63 -3.25 -8.43
C LEU A 108 -20.92 -4.77 -8.48
N ARG A 109 -20.02 -5.59 -7.94
CA ARG A 109 -20.16 -7.05 -7.89
C ARG A 109 -21.22 -7.50 -6.89
N GLU A 110 -21.23 -6.90 -5.70
CA GLU A 110 -22.20 -7.16 -4.63
C GLU A 110 -23.63 -6.78 -5.02
N ASN A 111 -23.78 -5.81 -5.93
CA ASN A 111 -25.07 -5.41 -6.48
C ASN A 111 -25.60 -6.33 -7.60
N ARG A 112 -24.85 -7.36 -8.05
CA ARG A 112 -25.28 -8.28 -9.12
C ARG A 112 -26.37 -9.26 -8.69
N SER A 113 -26.50 -9.58 -7.39
CA SER A 113 -27.58 -10.42 -6.87
C SER A 113 -27.92 -10.10 -5.41
N PRO A 114 -29.16 -10.40 -4.95
CA PRO A 114 -29.52 -10.25 -3.54
C PRO A 114 -28.63 -11.06 -2.59
N GLN A 115 -28.12 -12.22 -3.02
CA GLN A 115 -27.18 -13.02 -2.23
C GLN A 115 -25.76 -12.43 -2.17
N ALA A 116 -25.35 -11.64 -3.18
CA ALA A 116 -24.04 -11.00 -3.21
C ALA A 116 -23.92 -9.83 -2.21
N LYS A 117 -25.06 -9.23 -1.79
CA LYS A 117 -25.11 -8.24 -0.70
C LYS A 117 -24.85 -8.80 0.70
N ILE A 118 -24.80 -10.13 0.84
CA ILE A 118 -24.70 -10.81 2.15
C ILE A 118 -23.26 -11.31 2.42
N THR A 119 -22.41 -11.44 1.38
CA THR A 119 -21.05 -11.98 1.51
C THR A 119 -20.16 -11.58 0.33
N ASP A 120 -18.91 -11.21 0.63
CA ASP A 120 -17.84 -10.92 -0.35
C ASP A 120 -17.66 -12.04 -1.41
N LEU A 121 -17.45 -11.66 -2.67
CA LEU A 121 -17.12 -12.60 -3.74
C LEU A 121 -15.66 -13.07 -3.64
N ALA A 122 -15.34 -14.14 -4.36
CA ALA A 122 -14.01 -14.71 -4.38
C ALA A 122 -12.92 -13.69 -4.76
N TYR A 123 -13.28 -12.77 -5.65
CA TYR A 123 -12.41 -11.73 -6.20
C TYR A 123 -12.03 -10.65 -5.18
N ASP A 124 -12.88 -10.42 -4.19
CA ASP A 124 -12.63 -9.43 -3.13
C ASP A 124 -11.64 -9.99 -2.09
N LYS A 125 -11.49 -11.33 -2.06
CA LYS A 125 -10.53 -12.05 -1.21
C LYS A 125 -9.23 -12.40 -1.93
N LEU A 126 -9.08 -11.99 -3.19
CA LEU A 126 -7.83 -12.15 -3.90
C LEU A 126 -6.84 -11.08 -3.42
N PRO A 127 -5.62 -11.47 -3.03
CA PRO A 127 -4.63 -10.51 -2.58
C PRO A 127 -4.23 -9.60 -3.73
N THR A 128 -4.67 -8.34 -3.65
CA THR A 128 -4.04 -7.23 -4.37
C THR A 128 -2.89 -6.75 -3.49
N SER A 129 -1.75 -7.44 -3.57
CA SER A 129 -0.52 -6.88 -3.00
C SER A 129 -0.27 -5.52 -3.66
N ASP A 130 0.24 -4.53 -2.93
CA ASP A 130 0.45 -3.18 -3.47
C ASP A 130 1.29 -3.17 -4.77
N LYS A 131 2.07 -4.23 -5.02
CA LYS A 131 2.78 -4.54 -6.27
C LYS A 131 1.92 -4.65 -7.52
N TYR A 132 0.77 -5.31 -7.39
CA TYR A 132 -0.03 -5.74 -8.53
C TYR A 132 -1.34 -4.96 -8.52
N GLU A 133 -1.44 -4.02 -9.45
CA GLU A 133 -2.62 -3.21 -9.64
C GLU A 133 -3.56 -3.89 -10.64
N ARG A 134 -4.68 -4.41 -10.16
CA ARG A 134 -5.65 -5.11 -11.01
C ARG A 134 -6.30 -4.14 -12.00
N LEU A 135 -6.35 -4.56 -13.26
CA LEU A 135 -7.04 -3.85 -14.33
C LEU A 135 -8.40 -4.51 -14.60
N GLU A 136 -8.51 -5.29 -15.67
CA GLU A 136 -9.76 -5.92 -16.10
C GLU A 136 -9.64 -7.45 -16.11
N GLU A 137 -10.78 -8.11 -15.92
CA GLU A 137 -10.94 -9.52 -16.25
C GLU A 137 -11.15 -9.67 -17.76
N LEU A 138 -10.12 -10.16 -18.46
CA LEU A 138 -10.16 -10.27 -19.91
C LEU A 138 -10.93 -11.49 -20.40
N PHE A 139 -10.92 -12.56 -19.60
CA PHE A 139 -11.56 -13.81 -19.91
C PHE A 139 -12.10 -14.49 -18.66
N ARG A 140 -13.29 -15.09 -18.78
CA ARG A 140 -13.87 -16.02 -17.82
C ARG A 140 -14.60 -17.12 -18.57
N ALA A 141 -14.45 -18.36 -18.13
CA ALA A 141 -15.23 -19.49 -18.60
C ALA A 141 -15.63 -20.39 -17.44
N ASP A 142 -16.86 -20.91 -17.51
CA ASP A 142 -17.31 -22.00 -16.67
C ASP A 142 -16.69 -23.29 -17.19
N VAL A 143 -16.22 -24.13 -16.28
CA VAL A 143 -15.61 -25.42 -16.60
C VAL A 143 -16.30 -26.53 -15.83
N ASP A 144 -16.62 -27.61 -16.53
CA ASP A 144 -17.21 -28.82 -15.96
C ASP A 144 -16.24 -29.97 -16.22
N TRP A 145 -15.25 -30.08 -15.34
CA TRP A 145 -14.21 -31.10 -15.42
C TRP A 145 -14.71 -32.50 -15.00
N PHE A 146 -15.98 -32.63 -14.58
CA PHE A 146 -16.57 -33.93 -14.21
C PHE A 146 -17.04 -34.73 -15.43
N LYS A 147 -17.14 -34.12 -16.62
CA LYS A 147 -17.54 -34.79 -17.88
C LYS A 147 -16.44 -35.63 -18.56
N ALA A 148 -15.54 -36.16 -17.75
CA ALA A 148 -14.36 -36.98 -18.03
C ALA A 148 -13.11 -36.22 -18.53
N PRO A 149 -11.94 -36.42 -17.89
CA PRO A 149 -10.66 -35.94 -18.41
C PRO A 149 -10.35 -36.59 -19.76
N ARG A 150 -9.37 -36.04 -20.48
CA ARG A 150 -8.73 -36.81 -21.56
C ARG A 150 -8.22 -38.14 -21.00
N LYS A 151 -8.02 -39.15 -21.87
CA LYS A 151 -7.58 -40.50 -21.47
C LYS A 151 -6.28 -40.53 -20.65
N ASP A 152 -5.51 -39.44 -20.65
CA ASP A 152 -4.26 -39.19 -19.94
C ASP A 152 -4.42 -38.48 -18.59
N GLY A 153 -5.66 -38.24 -18.11
CA GLY A 153 -5.94 -37.56 -16.85
C GLY A 153 -5.80 -36.03 -16.91
N ARG A 154 -5.69 -35.45 -18.12
CA ARG A 154 -5.53 -34.00 -18.31
C ARG A 154 -6.85 -33.28 -18.61
N TYR A 155 -6.94 -32.03 -18.17
CA TYR A 155 -8.08 -31.14 -18.38
C TYR A 155 -7.67 -29.98 -19.27
N SER A 156 -8.37 -29.73 -20.37
CA SER A 156 -8.02 -28.68 -21.32
C SER A 156 -9.07 -27.57 -21.38
N LEU A 157 -8.60 -26.34 -21.59
CA LEU A 157 -9.41 -25.15 -21.80
C LEU A 157 -8.80 -24.33 -22.94
N ASP A 158 -9.63 -24.03 -23.94
CA ASP A 158 -9.22 -23.20 -25.06
C ASP A 158 -9.69 -21.75 -24.86
N ILE A 159 -8.76 -20.81 -24.97
CA ILE A 159 -9.02 -19.38 -24.79
C ILE A 159 -8.74 -18.64 -26.10
N PRO A 160 -9.68 -17.88 -26.67
CA PRO A 160 -9.41 -17.08 -27.86
C PRO A 160 -8.26 -16.10 -27.63
N LEU A 161 -7.20 -16.14 -28.44
CA LEU A 161 -6.00 -15.31 -28.21
C LEU A 161 -6.29 -13.80 -28.21
N LYS A 162 -7.29 -13.34 -28.97
CA LYS A 162 -7.72 -11.93 -28.91
C LYS A 162 -8.13 -11.46 -27.50
N LYS A 163 -8.53 -12.39 -26.62
CA LYS A 163 -8.85 -12.10 -25.20
C LYS A 163 -7.59 -11.95 -24.34
N MET A 164 -6.42 -12.39 -24.81
CA MET A 164 -5.13 -12.13 -24.14
C MET A 164 -4.49 -10.80 -24.55
N ASN A 165 -5.17 -10.00 -25.37
CA ASN A 165 -4.64 -8.73 -25.83
C ASN A 165 -4.51 -7.70 -24.69
N ARG A 166 -3.29 -7.54 -24.18
CA ARG A 166 -2.96 -6.59 -23.11
C ARG A 166 -3.18 -5.12 -23.50
N SER A 167 -3.14 -4.77 -24.79
CA SER A 167 -3.30 -3.36 -25.19
C SER A 167 -4.68 -2.79 -24.91
N ILE A 168 -5.70 -3.63 -24.74
CA ILE A 168 -7.06 -3.16 -24.48
C ILE A 168 -7.21 -2.50 -23.11
N VAL A 169 -6.32 -2.81 -22.16
CA VAL A 169 -6.40 -2.31 -20.80
C VAL A 169 -5.49 -1.10 -20.54
N VAL A 170 -4.69 -0.69 -21.53
CA VAL A 170 -3.65 0.35 -21.37
C VAL A 170 -4.10 1.76 -21.76
N GLU A 171 -5.29 1.94 -22.34
CA GLU A 171 -5.86 3.28 -22.48
C GLU A 171 -5.97 3.93 -21.09
N GLY A 172 -5.16 4.95 -20.78
CA GLY A 172 -5.16 5.64 -19.47
C GLY A 172 -4.20 5.10 -18.40
N HIS A 173 -3.46 4.02 -18.66
CA HIS A 173 -2.39 3.53 -17.77
C HIS A 173 -1.03 3.83 -18.43
N ALA A 174 -0.10 4.43 -17.68
CA ALA A 174 1.15 4.98 -18.18
C ALA A 174 1.83 4.15 -19.31
N SER A 175 1.86 4.75 -20.50
CA SER A 175 2.85 4.67 -21.59
C SER A 175 3.36 3.32 -22.14
N SER A 176 3.08 2.13 -21.58
CA SER A 176 3.41 0.86 -22.25
C SER A 176 2.65 -0.37 -21.72
N ASN A 177 2.35 -1.33 -22.60
CA ASN A 177 1.84 -2.66 -22.23
C ASN A 177 2.88 -3.54 -21.52
N ILE A 178 4.13 -3.06 -21.36
CA ILE A 178 5.27 -3.87 -20.92
C ILE A 178 5.08 -4.34 -19.48
N ASN A 179 4.56 -3.48 -18.60
CA ASN A 179 4.31 -3.80 -17.19
C ASN A 179 2.96 -4.51 -16.96
N VAL A 180 2.17 -4.72 -18.01
CA VAL A 180 0.90 -5.45 -17.90
C VAL A 180 1.18 -6.96 -17.91
N ARG A 181 0.82 -7.62 -16.81
CA ARG A 181 0.86 -9.07 -16.63
C ARG A 181 -0.54 -9.68 -16.77
N LEU A 182 -0.60 -10.95 -17.11
CA LEU A 182 -1.81 -11.76 -17.22
C LEU A 182 -1.80 -12.84 -16.15
N PHE A 183 -2.68 -12.69 -15.17
CA PHE A 183 -2.82 -13.62 -14.06
C PHE A 183 -3.98 -14.57 -14.30
N LEU A 184 -3.65 -15.86 -14.34
CA LEU A 184 -4.59 -16.97 -14.41
C LEU A 184 -5.05 -17.36 -13.01
N TYR A 185 -6.36 -17.43 -12.81
CA TYR A 185 -6.99 -17.89 -11.58
C TYR A 185 -7.89 -19.09 -11.85
N LEU A 186 -7.86 -20.06 -10.94
CA LEU A 186 -8.79 -21.18 -10.88
C LEU A 186 -9.75 -20.98 -9.71
N TRP A 187 -11.03 -21.30 -9.91
CA TRP A 187 -12.08 -20.98 -8.95
C TRP A 187 -12.86 -22.23 -8.58
N THR A 188 -12.93 -22.51 -7.28
CA THR A 188 -13.77 -23.59 -6.73
C THR A 188 -15.24 -23.21 -6.57
N SER A 189 -15.56 -21.93 -6.72
CA SER A 189 -16.91 -21.39 -6.82
C SER A 189 -16.80 -19.90 -7.18
N GLU A 190 -17.93 -19.24 -7.40
CA GLU A 190 -18.00 -17.78 -7.48
C GLU A 190 -17.44 -17.06 -6.22
N ARG A 191 -17.27 -17.77 -5.11
CA ARG A 191 -16.90 -17.23 -3.80
C ARG A 191 -15.53 -17.66 -3.28
N MET A 192 -14.88 -18.61 -3.95
CA MET A 192 -13.58 -19.13 -3.51
C MET A 192 -12.63 -19.40 -4.67
N ALA A 193 -11.60 -18.57 -4.77
CA ALA A 193 -10.41 -18.87 -5.57
C ALA A 193 -9.73 -20.11 -4.98
N TRP A 194 -9.39 -21.04 -5.85
CA TRP A 194 -8.56 -22.18 -5.50
C TRP A 194 -7.16 -21.70 -5.13
N THR A 195 -6.54 -22.33 -4.14
CA THR A 195 -5.15 -22.09 -3.78
C THR A 195 -4.30 -23.10 -4.55
N PRO A 196 -3.45 -22.67 -5.49
CA PRO A 196 -2.58 -23.59 -6.20
C PRO A 196 -1.62 -24.31 -5.25
N THR A 197 -1.40 -25.60 -5.51
CA THR A 197 -0.45 -26.43 -4.76
C THR A 197 0.78 -26.74 -5.62
N ALA A 198 1.80 -27.37 -5.03
CA ALA A 198 2.95 -27.84 -5.79
C ALA A 198 2.62 -29.04 -6.71
N ASP A 199 1.41 -29.59 -6.61
CA ASP A 199 1.03 -30.84 -7.28
C ASP A 199 0.20 -30.61 -8.55
N ILE A 200 0.14 -29.37 -9.03
CA ILE A 200 -0.40 -29.03 -10.34
C ILE A 200 0.72 -28.91 -11.39
N GLU A 201 0.43 -29.40 -12.58
CA GLU A 201 1.20 -29.14 -13.80
C GLU A 201 0.32 -28.31 -14.77
N LEU A 202 0.92 -27.32 -15.41
CA LEU A 202 0.27 -26.48 -16.42
C LEU A 202 1.02 -26.58 -17.74
N CYS A 203 0.38 -27.04 -18.80
CA CYS A 203 0.92 -27.03 -20.16
C CYS A 203 0.22 -25.95 -21.01
N ILE A 204 0.97 -25.24 -21.85
CA ILE A 204 0.45 -24.20 -22.76
C ILE A 204 0.83 -24.53 -24.21
N ASP A 205 -0.11 -24.34 -25.14
CA ASP A 205 0.09 -24.52 -26.60
C ASP A 205 0.57 -25.91 -27.02
N SER A 206 0.08 -26.95 -26.34
CA SER A 206 0.46 -28.34 -26.60
C SER A 206 1.96 -28.63 -26.43
N LYS A 207 2.75 -27.71 -25.83
CA LYS A 207 4.13 -28.00 -25.45
C LYS A 207 4.12 -29.14 -24.43
N GLU A 208 4.95 -30.15 -24.65
CA GLU A 208 5.17 -31.20 -23.68
C GLU A 208 6.02 -30.66 -22.53
N GLY A 209 5.49 -30.70 -21.31
CA GLY A 209 6.19 -30.28 -20.10
C GLY A 209 5.43 -29.26 -19.27
N ASP A 210 5.66 -29.32 -17.96
CA ASP A 210 5.10 -28.37 -17.02
C ASP A 210 5.73 -26.98 -17.21
N CYS A 211 4.89 -25.97 -17.39
CA CYS A 211 5.27 -24.58 -17.61
C CYS A 211 5.40 -23.80 -16.29
N LEU A 212 5.14 -24.42 -15.14
CA LEU A 212 5.29 -23.78 -13.82
C LEU A 212 6.76 -23.83 -13.39
N SER A 213 7.32 -22.65 -13.14
CA SER A 213 8.67 -22.49 -12.61
C SER A 213 8.70 -22.70 -11.11
N ASP A 214 9.89 -22.95 -10.55
CA ASP A 214 10.10 -22.97 -9.08
C ASP A 214 9.63 -21.67 -8.42
N ASN A 215 9.74 -20.54 -9.13
CA ASN A 215 9.27 -19.25 -8.62
C ASN A 215 7.73 -19.20 -8.54
N ASP A 216 7.00 -19.75 -9.52
CA ASP A 216 5.53 -19.84 -9.45
C ASP A 216 5.11 -20.66 -8.23
N ARG A 217 5.79 -21.80 -8.01
CA ARG A 217 5.54 -22.70 -6.89
C ARG A 217 5.84 -22.04 -5.54
N LYS A 218 6.92 -21.24 -5.48
CA LYS A 218 7.27 -20.43 -4.30
C LYS A 218 6.24 -19.32 -4.03
N ILE A 219 5.71 -18.68 -5.07
CA ILE A 219 4.65 -17.68 -4.95
C ILE A 219 3.39 -18.32 -4.35
N TYR A 220 3.03 -19.56 -4.73
CA TYR A 220 1.90 -20.26 -4.13
C TYR A 220 2.09 -20.53 -2.63
N SER A 221 3.30 -20.90 -2.20
CA SER A 221 3.59 -21.15 -0.78
C SER A 221 3.47 -19.87 0.08
N TYR A 222 3.60 -18.69 -0.54
CA TYR A 222 3.29 -17.41 0.09
C TYR A 222 1.80 -17.06 0.11
N GLY A 223 0.92 -17.91 -0.43
CA GLY A 223 -0.54 -17.74 -0.40
C GLY A 223 -1.12 -17.05 -1.64
N PHE A 224 -0.32 -16.79 -2.68
CA PHE A 224 -0.83 -16.23 -3.93
C PHE A 224 -1.66 -17.27 -4.68
N LYS A 225 -2.81 -16.82 -5.17
CA LYS A 225 -3.83 -17.68 -5.81
C LYS A 225 -3.81 -17.61 -7.34
N HIS A 226 -2.85 -16.90 -7.91
CA HIS A 226 -2.71 -16.70 -9.35
C HIS A 226 -1.47 -17.37 -9.90
N THR A 227 -1.51 -17.70 -11.18
CA THR A 227 -0.33 -18.04 -11.98
C THR A 227 -0.10 -16.94 -13.00
N ASP A 228 1.12 -16.39 -13.07
CA ASP A 228 1.46 -15.42 -14.10
C ASP A 228 1.75 -16.15 -15.42
N ILE A 229 0.85 -16.04 -16.40
CA ILE A 229 0.97 -16.71 -17.69
C ILE A 229 1.60 -15.82 -18.78
N THR A 230 1.94 -14.57 -18.46
CA THR A 230 2.32 -13.54 -19.44
C THR A 230 3.42 -13.99 -20.40
N ASP A 231 4.48 -14.58 -19.85
CA ASP A 231 5.69 -14.97 -20.59
C ASP A 231 5.80 -16.47 -20.82
N LYS A 232 4.73 -17.23 -20.53
CA LYS A 232 4.75 -18.69 -20.68
C LYS A 232 4.51 -19.14 -22.13
N SER A 233 4.10 -18.24 -23.02
CA SER A 233 3.97 -18.51 -24.46
C SER A 233 4.16 -17.27 -25.34
N ASP A 234 4.90 -17.42 -26.43
CA ASP A 234 5.01 -16.42 -27.51
C ASP A 234 3.65 -16.00 -28.07
N ALA A 235 2.67 -16.91 -28.12
CA ALA A 235 1.33 -16.62 -28.61
C ALA A 235 0.61 -15.62 -27.70
N ILE A 236 0.82 -15.74 -26.38
CA ILE A 236 0.30 -14.79 -25.39
C ILE A 236 0.98 -13.43 -25.57
N GLN A 237 2.31 -13.40 -25.71
CA GLN A 237 3.05 -12.15 -25.88
C GLN A 237 2.67 -11.38 -27.16
N LYS A 238 2.38 -12.10 -28.25
CA LYS A 238 2.00 -11.55 -29.57
C LYS A 238 0.50 -11.33 -29.75
N ALA A 239 -0.32 -11.71 -28.75
CA ALA A 239 -1.77 -11.60 -28.81
C ALA A 239 -2.24 -10.15 -29.02
N ASN A 240 -3.15 -9.95 -29.99
CA ASN A 240 -3.69 -8.64 -30.31
C ASN A 240 -5.16 -8.73 -30.76
N ARG A 241 -5.80 -7.57 -31.02
CA ARG A 241 -7.23 -7.52 -31.41
C ARG A 241 -7.56 -8.33 -32.67
N ARG A 242 -6.59 -8.59 -33.56
CA ARG A 242 -6.75 -9.35 -34.81
C ARG A 242 -6.43 -10.84 -34.68
N SER A 243 -5.97 -11.31 -33.53
CA SER A 243 -5.67 -12.72 -33.30
C SER A 243 -6.94 -13.58 -33.45
N THR A 244 -6.88 -14.60 -34.30
CA THR A 244 -8.04 -15.48 -34.62
C THR A 244 -7.93 -16.88 -34.00
N SER A 245 -6.73 -17.34 -33.66
CA SER A 245 -6.49 -18.65 -33.05
C SER A 245 -6.83 -18.67 -31.55
N THR A 246 -6.85 -19.88 -31.00
CA THR A 246 -7.03 -20.17 -29.58
C THR A 246 -5.72 -20.59 -28.93
N LEU A 247 -5.56 -20.23 -27.66
CA LEU A 247 -4.53 -20.72 -26.74
C LEU A 247 -5.10 -21.93 -26.01
N SER A 248 -4.42 -23.07 -26.04
CA SER A 248 -4.84 -24.24 -25.28
C SER A 248 -4.08 -24.31 -23.95
N LEU A 249 -4.81 -24.24 -22.84
CA LEU A 249 -4.30 -24.48 -21.49
C LEU A 249 -4.67 -25.89 -21.07
N THR A 250 -3.69 -26.68 -20.64
CA THR A 250 -3.93 -28.04 -20.14
C THR A 250 -3.41 -28.19 -18.73
N PHE A 251 -4.24 -28.70 -17.84
CA PHE A 251 -3.95 -28.90 -16.42
C PHE A 251 -3.87 -30.38 -16.10
N LYS A 252 -2.90 -30.75 -15.29
CA LYS A 252 -2.84 -32.07 -14.64
C LYS A 252 -2.72 -31.86 -13.14
N PHE A 253 -3.56 -32.57 -12.40
CA PHE A 253 -3.57 -32.54 -10.94
C PHE A 253 -3.06 -33.90 -10.46
N ASN A 254 -1.96 -33.92 -9.71
CA ASN A 254 -1.36 -35.18 -9.24
C ASN A 254 -2.13 -35.79 -8.06
N ASP A 255 -2.88 -34.97 -7.33
CA ASP A 255 -3.77 -35.38 -6.23
C ASP A 255 -5.23 -35.53 -6.69
N LYS A 256 -6.17 -35.58 -5.72
CA LYS A 256 -7.60 -35.53 -6.00
C LYS A 256 -7.94 -34.25 -6.76
N GLN A 257 -8.59 -34.42 -7.92
CA GLN A 257 -9.10 -33.34 -8.76
C GLN A 257 -9.84 -32.29 -7.90
N PRO A 258 -9.40 -31.02 -7.91
CA PRO A 258 -10.12 -29.96 -7.23
C PRO A 258 -11.43 -29.67 -7.97
N SER A 259 -12.48 -29.32 -7.22
CA SER A 259 -13.78 -28.93 -7.77
C SER A 259 -13.69 -27.52 -8.36
N ILE A 260 -13.00 -27.37 -9.50
CA ILE A 260 -12.92 -26.09 -10.21
C ILE A 260 -14.15 -25.94 -11.09
N HIS A 261 -14.83 -24.81 -10.92
CA HIS A 261 -16.04 -24.45 -11.66
C HIS A 261 -15.79 -23.33 -12.65
N HIS A 262 -14.78 -22.48 -12.41
CA HIS A 262 -14.47 -21.38 -13.31
C HIS A 262 -12.96 -21.22 -13.48
N VAL A 263 -12.58 -20.65 -14.62
CA VAL A 263 -11.23 -20.19 -14.91
C VAL A 263 -11.31 -18.75 -15.39
N SER A 264 -10.40 -17.90 -14.92
CA SER A 264 -10.33 -16.51 -15.39
C SER A 264 -8.91 -16.05 -15.64
N VAL A 265 -8.77 -15.09 -16.55
CA VAL A 265 -7.53 -14.38 -16.81
C VAL A 265 -7.75 -12.90 -16.59
N CYS A 266 -7.00 -12.33 -15.64
CA CYS A 266 -7.05 -10.92 -15.30
C CYS A 266 -5.78 -10.22 -15.76
N ALA A 267 -5.93 -9.04 -16.33
CA ALA A 267 -4.81 -8.13 -16.52
C ALA A 267 -4.47 -7.41 -15.21
N VAL A 268 -3.18 -7.29 -14.91
CA VAL A 268 -2.66 -6.55 -13.77
C VAL A 268 -1.46 -5.73 -14.20
N ILE A 269 -1.23 -4.57 -13.60
CA ILE A 269 0.01 -3.81 -13.73
C ILE A 269 0.94 -4.24 -12.61
N GLU A 270 2.14 -4.69 -12.96
CA GLU A 270 3.21 -4.91 -12.01
C GLU A 270 4.00 -3.62 -11.78
N LYS A 271 4.09 -3.21 -10.52
CA LYS A 271 4.95 -2.10 -10.07
C LYS A 271 6.31 -2.63 -9.66
N SER A 272 7.34 -1.95 -10.14
CA SER A 272 8.70 -2.04 -9.65
C SER A 272 8.81 -1.55 -8.19
N THR A 273 9.93 -1.88 -7.55
CA THR A 273 10.26 -1.38 -6.21
C THR A 273 10.33 0.15 -6.17
N ASP A 274 10.82 0.76 -7.23
CA ASP A 274 10.99 2.22 -7.34
C ASP A 274 9.63 2.91 -7.49
N GLU A 275 8.70 2.31 -8.24
CA GLU A 275 7.33 2.81 -8.33
C GLU A 275 6.59 2.70 -6.98
N LEU A 276 6.81 1.62 -6.22
CA LEU A 276 6.27 1.48 -4.87
C LEU A 276 6.87 2.50 -3.90
N ALA A 277 8.18 2.70 -3.94
CA ALA A 277 8.85 3.73 -3.15
C ALA A 277 8.39 5.14 -3.53
N SER A 278 8.24 5.41 -4.83
CA SER A 278 7.69 6.66 -5.35
C SER A 278 6.27 6.90 -4.83
N GLN A 279 5.42 5.87 -4.87
CA GLN A 279 4.08 5.93 -4.31
C GLN A 279 4.11 6.24 -2.81
N LEU A 280 5.05 5.67 -2.04
CA LEU A 280 5.19 5.96 -0.61
C LEU A 280 5.66 7.39 -0.34
N TYR A 281 6.61 7.92 -1.12
CA TYR A 281 7.04 9.31 -1.04
C TYR A 281 5.88 10.26 -1.31
N LEU A 282 5.13 10.03 -2.39
CA LEU A 282 3.98 10.85 -2.76
C LEU A 282 2.88 10.75 -1.69
N GLN A 283 2.57 9.54 -1.20
CA GLN A 283 1.65 9.34 -0.09
C GLN A 283 2.10 10.16 1.13
N THR A 284 3.38 10.13 1.47
CA THR A 284 3.91 10.85 2.62
C THR A 284 3.80 12.37 2.46
N ALA A 285 4.16 12.88 1.28
CA ALA A 285 4.02 14.29 0.93
C ALA A 285 2.56 14.76 1.02
N SER A 286 1.63 13.95 0.50
CA SER A 286 0.20 14.26 0.51
C SER A 286 -0.42 14.24 1.90
N LEU A 287 0.16 13.52 2.86
CA LEU A 287 -0.24 13.64 4.26
C LEU A 287 0.17 14.98 4.87
N TYR A 288 1.34 15.51 4.54
CA TYR A 288 1.76 16.82 5.00
C TYR A 288 0.83 17.91 4.45
N ILE A 289 0.54 17.87 3.15
CA ILE A 289 -0.46 18.74 2.53
C ILE A 289 -1.83 18.56 3.19
N GLY A 290 -2.29 17.32 3.36
CA GLY A 290 -3.61 17.03 3.92
C GLY A 290 -3.76 17.51 5.37
N ARG A 291 -2.73 17.36 6.19
CA ARG A 291 -2.68 17.95 7.54
C ARG A 291 -2.75 19.47 7.44
N ALA A 292 -1.93 20.08 6.58
CA ALA A 292 -1.89 21.52 6.36
C ALA A 292 -3.28 22.10 6.00
N MET A 293 -3.97 21.43 5.08
CA MET A 293 -5.34 21.73 4.67
C MET A 293 -6.34 21.56 5.83
N GLU A 294 -6.16 20.57 6.70
CA GLU A 294 -7.07 20.31 7.81
C GLU A 294 -7.05 21.42 8.87
N LYS A 295 -5.90 21.81 9.45
CA LYS A 295 -5.94 22.89 10.47
C LYS A 295 -6.24 24.26 9.85
N SER A 296 -5.93 24.50 8.58
CA SER A 296 -6.27 25.76 7.91
C SER A 296 -7.76 25.86 7.53
N ASN A 297 -8.54 24.76 7.60
CA ASN A 297 -9.89 24.68 7.04
C ASN A 297 -10.91 25.73 7.57
N ARG A 298 -10.67 26.31 8.75
CA ARG A 298 -11.54 27.31 9.37
C ARG A 298 -11.25 28.72 8.86
N ASN A 299 -10.06 28.99 8.35
CA ASN A 299 -9.63 30.29 7.86
C ASN A 299 -9.43 30.21 6.34
N ILE A 300 -10.40 30.74 5.57
CA ILE A 300 -10.44 30.61 4.12
C ILE A 300 -9.18 31.19 3.45
N PRO A 301 -8.73 32.42 3.75
CA PRO A 301 -7.47 32.94 3.22
C PRO A 301 -6.26 32.04 3.46
N ILE A 302 -6.12 31.48 4.66
CA ILE A 302 -5.01 30.57 4.98
C ILE A 302 -5.15 29.26 4.20
N ALA A 303 -6.35 28.67 4.14
CA ALA A 303 -6.58 27.45 3.38
C ALA A 303 -6.32 27.63 1.87
N GLN A 304 -6.64 28.80 1.32
CA GLN A 304 -6.31 29.15 -0.06
C GLN A 304 -4.80 29.29 -0.27
N GLN A 305 -4.09 29.89 0.68
CA GLN A 305 -2.63 29.99 0.61
C GLN A 305 -1.97 28.61 0.68
N VAL A 306 -2.39 27.76 1.62
CA VAL A 306 -1.91 26.38 1.75
C VAL A 306 -2.18 25.58 0.47
N GLN A 307 -3.40 25.67 -0.09
CA GLN A 307 -3.73 25.03 -1.36
C GLN A 307 -2.84 25.54 -2.50
N LYS A 308 -2.64 26.86 -2.60
CA LYS A 308 -1.81 27.46 -3.64
C LYS A 308 -0.38 26.93 -3.56
N THR A 309 0.23 26.95 -2.38
CA THR A 309 1.58 26.40 -2.17
C THR A 309 1.65 24.91 -2.50
N ALA A 310 0.64 24.12 -2.10
CA ALA A 310 0.60 22.70 -2.43
C ALA A 310 0.50 22.46 -3.94
N VAL A 311 -0.33 23.22 -4.64
CA VAL A 311 -0.50 23.15 -6.09
C VAL A 311 0.76 23.60 -6.82
N GLU A 312 1.45 24.65 -6.37
CA GLU A 312 2.74 25.08 -6.93
C GLU A 312 3.79 23.96 -6.85
N ILE A 313 3.96 23.37 -5.66
CA ILE A 313 4.90 22.27 -5.44
C ILE A 313 4.53 21.03 -6.30
N LEU A 314 3.23 20.71 -6.42
CA LEU A 314 2.77 19.58 -7.23
C LEU A 314 2.86 19.84 -8.73
N ASN A 315 2.70 21.08 -9.20
CA ASN A 315 2.77 21.43 -10.63
C ASN A 315 4.21 21.41 -11.16
N GLU A 316 5.23 21.59 -10.30
CA GLU A 316 6.63 21.36 -10.67
C GLU A 316 6.90 19.88 -11.00
N TYR A 317 5.95 19.00 -10.73
CA TYR A 317 6.06 17.56 -10.86
C TYR A 317 5.07 17.00 -11.89
N ASP A 318 5.56 16.53 -13.03
CA ASP A 318 4.69 15.98 -14.07
C ASP A 318 4.10 14.61 -13.66
N SER A 319 2.92 14.29 -14.18
CA SER A 319 2.32 12.97 -14.17
C SER A 319 3.27 11.85 -14.63
N ASN A 320 4.13 12.10 -15.63
CA ASN A 320 5.16 11.16 -16.08
C ASN A 320 6.29 10.95 -15.06
N ASP A 321 6.43 11.88 -14.12
CA ASP A 321 7.45 11.81 -13.10
C ASP A 321 7.05 10.89 -11.96
N LYS A 322 5.75 10.56 -11.80
CA LYS A 322 5.16 9.73 -10.72
C LYS A 322 5.84 8.36 -10.51
N LEU A 323 6.59 7.89 -11.50
CA LEU A 323 7.33 6.62 -11.49
C LEU A 323 8.84 6.80 -11.28
N GLN A 324 9.31 8.05 -11.18
CA GLN A 324 10.72 8.41 -10.99
C GLN A 324 11.00 8.72 -9.52
N LEU A 325 11.66 7.78 -8.86
CA LEU A 325 11.96 7.81 -7.43
C LEU A 325 12.68 9.09 -6.98
N ARG A 326 13.68 9.54 -7.74
CA ARG A 326 14.41 10.77 -7.40
C ARG A 326 13.52 12.00 -7.39
N LYS A 327 12.60 12.09 -8.36
CA LYS A 327 11.71 13.25 -8.44
C LYS A 327 10.66 13.21 -7.33
N THR A 328 10.08 12.04 -7.00
CA THR A 328 9.13 11.93 -5.87
C THR A 328 9.80 12.25 -4.54
N GLU A 329 11.06 11.86 -4.37
CA GLU A 329 11.86 12.24 -3.20
C GLU A 329 12.03 13.76 -3.10
N THR A 330 12.41 14.44 -4.19
CA THR A 330 12.52 15.91 -4.22
C THR A 330 11.18 16.57 -3.87
N LEU A 331 10.09 16.11 -4.49
CA LEU A 331 8.73 16.59 -4.19
C LEU A 331 8.40 16.44 -2.71
N PHE A 332 8.69 15.27 -2.13
CA PHE A 332 8.50 15.01 -0.72
C PHE A 332 9.29 15.98 0.17
N LEU A 333 10.58 16.23 -0.16
CA LEU A 333 11.40 17.17 0.59
C LEU A 333 10.87 18.61 0.51
N SER A 334 10.40 19.04 -0.68
CA SER A 334 9.76 20.35 -0.86
C SER A 334 8.47 20.48 -0.04
N CYS A 335 7.60 19.47 -0.10
CA CYS A 335 6.38 19.41 0.70
C CYS A 335 6.68 19.41 2.19
N ALA A 336 7.67 18.62 2.63
CA ALA A 336 8.07 18.59 4.03
C ALA A 336 8.60 19.95 4.46
N LYS A 337 9.51 20.58 3.71
CA LYS A 337 10.03 21.91 4.02
C LYS A 337 8.90 22.95 4.15
N ALA A 338 7.91 22.92 3.27
CA ALA A 338 6.78 23.84 3.30
C ALA A 338 5.81 23.57 4.47
N PHE A 339 5.52 22.30 4.80
CA PHE A 339 4.38 21.96 5.66
C PHE A 339 4.75 21.26 6.98
N ILE A 340 5.98 20.76 7.14
CA ILE A 340 6.41 20.05 8.36
C ILE A 340 6.79 21.01 9.49
N THR A 341 7.38 22.17 9.15
CA THR A 341 7.92 23.14 10.12
C THR A 341 6.91 24.20 10.54
N GLU A 342 5.97 24.57 9.67
CA GLU A 342 4.88 25.52 10.00
C GLU A 342 3.91 24.99 11.08
N TRP A 343 4.13 23.76 11.59
CA TRP A 343 3.17 22.96 12.37
C TRP A 343 3.73 22.26 13.61
N ASN A 344 5.04 22.35 13.88
CA ASN A 344 5.64 21.89 15.13
C ASN A 344 5.65 23.00 16.18
N GLU A 345 4.46 23.41 16.59
CA GLU A 345 4.25 23.97 17.92
C GLU A 345 3.11 23.17 18.57
N TYR A 346 3.48 22.26 19.48
CA TYR A 346 2.87 22.14 20.82
C TYR A 346 1.32 22.16 20.97
N GLU A 347 0.54 21.80 19.95
CA GLU A 347 -0.94 21.74 20.05
C GLU A 347 -1.53 20.33 20.16
N ASP A 348 -0.71 19.27 20.23
CA ASP A 348 -1.18 17.94 20.67
C ASP A 348 -1.11 17.78 22.20
N GLU A 349 -0.59 18.77 22.96
CA GLU A 349 -0.54 18.72 24.43
C GLU A 349 -1.89 18.96 25.13
N LYS A 350 -2.97 19.23 24.39
CA LYS A 350 -4.30 19.45 24.99
C LYS A 350 -5.40 18.64 24.32
N LYS A 351 -5.33 17.31 24.41
CA LYS A 351 -6.53 16.46 24.43
C LYS A 351 -6.42 15.30 25.41
N ASP A 352 -7.13 15.49 26.51
CA ASP A 352 -7.66 14.54 27.49
C ASP A 352 -7.59 13.05 27.09
N ASP A 353 -6.82 12.29 27.89
CA ASP A 353 -7.26 11.13 28.67
C ASP A 353 -6.07 10.19 28.96
N GLN A 354 -5.73 10.10 30.25
CA GLN A 354 -5.12 9.00 31.02
C GLN A 354 -4.43 7.81 30.32
N ASP A 355 -3.55 8.03 29.36
CA ASP A 355 -2.55 7.03 28.97
C ASP A 355 -1.16 7.60 29.26
N VAL A 356 -0.41 6.96 30.17
CA VAL A 356 1.01 7.24 30.37
C VAL A 356 1.72 6.85 29.09
N GLU A 357 1.89 7.81 28.18
CA GLU A 357 2.72 7.64 27.00
C GLU A 357 4.16 7.51 27.51
N ILE A 358 4.69 6.28 27.49
CA ILE A 358 6.11 6.06 27.79
C ILE A 358 6.88 6.77 26.68
N PHE A 359 7.35 7.98 26.97
CA PHE A 359 8.23 8.71 26.08
C PHE A 359 9.56 7.96 26.02
N SER A 360 9.82 7.32 24.88
CA SER A 360 11.17 6.86 24.55
C SER A 360 12.08 8.07 24.57
N GLY A 361 13.06 8.07 25.49
CA GLY A 361 14.10 9.10 25.56
C GLY A 361 14.95 9.15 24.30
N ASP A 362 16.15 9.70 24.43
CA ASP A 362 17.08 9.75 23.31
C ASP A 362 17.44 8.32 22.87
N GLU A 363 17.33 8.04 21.58
CA GLU A 363 17.59 6.72 20.99
C GLU A 363 18.79 6.82 20.07
N VAL A 364 19.77 5.93 20.23
CA VAL A 364 20.83 5.77 19.23
C VAL A 364 20.24 5.01 18.05
N VAL A 365 20.15 5.66 16.90
CA VAL A 365 19.62 5.09 15.66
C VAL A 365 20.75 4.79 14.69
N SER A 366 20.71 3.62 14.07
CA SER A 366 21.66 3.25 13.02
C SER A 366 21.21 3.80 11.67
N VAL A 367 22.18 4.17 10.83
CA VAL A 367 21.94 4.49 9.41
C VAL A 367 21.97 3.27 8.51
N LEU A 368 22.34 2.10 9.04
CA LEU A 368 22.41 0.86 8.28
C LEU A 368 21.06 0.17 8.26
N ASP A 369 20.65 -0.26 7.08
CA ASP A 369 19.40 -0.98 6.87
C ASP A 369 19.51 -2.38 7.49
N PRO A 370 18.53 -2.80 8.33
CA PRO A 370 18.59 -4.10 9.00
C PRO A 370 18.52 -5.30 8.05
N ILE A 371 18.10 -5.12 6.80
CA ILE A 371 17.96 -6.21 5.82
C ILE A 371 19.22 -6.36 4.95
N SER A 372 19.68 -5.26 4.36
CA SER A 372 20.80 -5.23 3.42
C SER A 372 22.15 -4.95 4.09
N LEU A 373 22.15 -4.46 5.33
CA LEU A 373 23.33 -3.94 6.04
C LEU A 373 24.04 -2.80 5.29
N ALA A 374 23.39 -2.21 4.29
CA ALA A 374 23.87 -1.05 3.55
C ALA A 374 23.28 0.22 4.16
N ARG A 375 23.89 1.38 3.88
CA ARG A 375 23.35 2.68 4.30
C ARG A 375 21.94 2.89 3.73
N ILE A 376 21.01 3.24 4.60
CA ILE A 376 19.63 3.57 4.25
C ILE A 376 19.62 4.76 3.30
N GLN A 377 18.89 4.65 2.20
CA GLN A 377 18.66 5.76 1.27
C GLN A 377 17.23 6.30 1.41
N HIS A 378 16.27 5.40 1.62
CA HIS A 378 14.85 5.72 1.67
C HIS A 378 14.26 5.28 3.03
N PRO A 379 14.47 6.07 4.10
CA PRO A 379 14.13 5.69 5.46
C PRO A 379 12.61 5.63 5.63
N ALA A 380 12.08 4.43 5.88
CA ALA A 380 10.67 4.21 6.12
C ALA A 380 10.39 3.58 7.47
N ARG A 381 9.17 3.81 7.94
CA ARG A 381 8.60 3.20 9.14
C ARG A 381 7.14 2.85 8.92
N CYS A 382 6.66 1.90 9.71
CA CYS A 382 5.22 1.69 9.85
C CYS A 382 4.67 2.61 10.95
N ILE A 383 3.45 3.08 10.78
CA ILE A 383 2.74 3.91 11.78
C ILE A 383 2.53 3.21 13.12
N PHE A 384 2.54 1.88 13.12
CA PHE A 384 2.41 1.07 14.31
C PHE A 384 3.76 0.78 14.98
N CYS A 385 4.88 1.25 14.42
CA CYS A 385 6.20 1.11 15.03
C CYS A 385 6.38 2.06 16.23
N THR A 386 6.89 1.52 17.33
CA THR A 386 7.25 2.29 18.54
C THR A 386 8.73 2.70 18.59
N HIS A 387 9.60 2.04 17.81
CA HIS A 387 11.01 2.41 17.67
C HIS A 387 11.21 3.64 16.78
N LYS A 388 12.28 4.41 16.99
CA LYS A 388 12.65 5.53 16.10
C LYS A 388 13.55 5.11 14.94
N THR A 389 14.27 4.00 15.07
CA THR A 389 15.10 3.42 13.99
C THR A 389 14.28 3.18 12.71
N THR A 390 14.87 3.40 11.54
CA THR A 390 14.18 3.24 10.24
C THR A 390 14.81 2.09 9.44
N PHE A 391 14.15 1.67 8.36
CA PHE A 391 14.68 0.70 7.39
C PHE A 391 14.58 1.25 5.98
N ASP A 392 15.34 0.69 5.04
CA ASP A 392 15.31 1.13 3.64
C ASP A 392 14.10 0.55 2.90
N VAL A 393 13.24 1.43 2.37
CA VAL A 393 11.97 0.99 1.80
C VAL A 393 12.12 0.25 0.47
N VAL A 394 13.10 0.63 -0.36
CA VAL A 394 13.33 -0.04 -1.65
C VAL A 394 13.80 -1.46 -1.39
N THR A 395 14.71 -1.63 -0.44
CA THR A 395 15.16 -2.93 0.05
C THR A 395 14.00 -3.73 0.63
N PHE A 396 13.20 -3.14 1.51
CA PHE A 396 12.02 -3.78 2.07
C PHE A 396 11.07 -4.30 0.98
N PHE A 397 10.72 -3.48 -0.02
CA PHE A 397 9.85 -3.92 -1.11
C PHE A 397 10.49 -5.03 -1.93
N ARG A 398 11.79 -4.97 -2.23
CA ARG A 398 12.49 -6.05 -2.96
C ARG A 398 12.32 -7.42 -2.30
N PHE A 399 12.34 -7.48 -0.98
CA PHE A 399 12.24 -8.74 -0.23
C PHE A 399 10.82 -9.14 0.16
N GLN A 400 9.98 -8.18 0.56
CA GLN A 400 8.67 -8.48 1.14
C GLN A 400 7.54 -8.44 0.12
N VAL A 401 7.70 -7.80 -1.03
CA VAL A 401 6.59 -7.66 -1.97
C VAL A 401 6.11 -9.00 -2.56
N THR A 402 7.00 -9.99 -2.60
CA THR A 402 6.71 -11.35 -3.08
C THR A 402 6.31 -12.31 -1.95
N SER A 403 6.36 -11.86 -0.69
CA SER A 403 5.87 -12.60 0.46
C SER A 403 4.54 -11.95 0.90
N MET A 404 3.49 -12.70 1.22
CA MET A 404 2.29 -12.08 1.83
C MET A 404 2.49 -11.70 3.30
N ILE A 405 3.74 -11.72 3.77
CA ILE A 405 4.11 -11.59 5.17
C ILE A 405 4.84 -10.26 5.33
N TRP A 406 4.08 -9.17 5.27
CA TRP A 406 4.60 -7.82 5.43
C TRP A 406 4.73 -7.50 6.92
N ASN A 407 5.91 -7.76 7.49
CA ASN A 407 6.23 -7.41 8.87
C ASN A 407 7.38 -6.41 8.89
N CYS A 408 7.35 -5.46 9.84
CA CYS A 408 8.47 -4.55 10.04
C CYS A 408 9.75 -5.36 10.35
N PRO A 409 10.87 -5.12 9.64
CA PRO A 409 12.11 -5.87 9.85
C PRO A 409 12.77 -5.59 11.21
N ILE A 410 12.31 -4.58 11.95
CA ILE A 410 12.87 -4.17 13.24
C ILE A 410 12.03 -4.75 14.39
N CYS A 411 10.72 -4.46 14.42
CA CYS A 411 9.85 -4.84 15.55
C CYS A 411 8.81 -5.92 15.21
N SER A 412 8.81 -6.45 13.98
CA SER A 412 7.88 -7.48 13.52
C SER A 412 6.38 -7.10 13.58
N VAL A 413 6.06 -5.81 13.78
CA VAL A 413 4.67 -5.36 13.68
C VAL A 413 4.16 -5.61 12.26
N ARG A 414 2.92 -6.11 12.15
CA ARG A 414 2.30 -6.40 10.86
C ARG A 414 1.97 -5.10 10.12
N ILE A 415 2.41 -5.03 8.86
CA ILE A 415 2.14 -3.95 7.91
C ILE A 415 1.08 -4.49 6.94
N ARG A 416 -0.09 -3.86 6.84
CA ARG A 416 -1.18 -4.38 5.97
C ARG A 416 -1.03 -3.96 4.51
N GLY A 417 -0.15 -3.00 4.25
CA GLY A 417 0.20 -2.48 2.93
C GLY A 417 0.87 -1.13 3.03
N ILE A 418 1.14 -0.51 1.89
CA ILE A 418 1.86 0.77 1.76
C ILE A 418 1.22 1.92 2.55
N GLN A 419 -0.10 1.89 2.75
CA GLN A 419 -0.84 2.87 3.55
C GLN A 419 -0.54 2.84 5.05
N ASP A 420 0.07 1.76 5.55
CA ASP A 420 0.51 1.69 6.94
C ASP A 420 1.96 2.20 7.10
N MET A 421 2.62 2.60 6.01
CA MET A 421 4.00 3.04 5.96
C MET A 421 4.09 4.54 5.65
N TYR A 422 5.22 5.14 6.01
CA TYR A 422 5.58 6.52 5.64
C TYR A 422 7.10 6.67 5.54
N ILE A 423 7.57 7.69 4.82
CA ILE A 423 8.97 8.11 4.82
C ILE A 423 9.23 8.99 6.04
N ASP A 424 10.23 8.64 6.84
CA ASP A 424 10.63 9.43 8.01
C ASP A 424 11.48 10.63 7.56
N TYR A 425 10.87 11.82 7.55
CA TYR A 425 11.51 13.05 7.08
C TYR A 425 12.76 13.41 7.89
N GLN A 426 12.69 13.35 9.22
CA GLN A 426 13.82 13.76 10.06
C GLN A 426 15.03 12.86 9.82
N THR A 427 14.81 11.56 9.67
CA THR A 427 15.87 10.61 9.29
C THR A 427 16.38 10.90 7.88
N LYS A 428 15.50 11.16 6.92
CA LYS A 428 15.91 11.49 5.55
C LYS A 428 16.78 12.75 5.50
N GLN A 429 16.40 13.78 6.26
CA GLN A 429 17.16 15.02 6.38
C GLN A 429 18.51 14.78 7.04
N ALA A 430 18.56 14.02 8.14
CA ALA A 430 19.81 13.68 8.81
C ALA A 430 20.77 12.89 7.90
N LEU A 431 20.26 11.94 7.10
CA LEU A 431 21.07 11.19 6.14
C LEU A 431 21.69 12.08 5.05
N ILE A 432 21.03 13.18 4.67
CA ILE A 432 21.52 14.19 3.72
C ILE A 432 22.55 15.11 4.39
N GLU A 433 22.28 15.55 5.62
CA GLU A 433 23.12 16.49 6.37
C GLU A 433 24.43 15.85 6.84
N TYR A 434 24.40 14.56 7.18
CA TYR A 434 25.52 13.81 7.74
C TYR A 434 25.82 12.55 6.89
N PRO A 435 26.36 12.69 5.67
CA PRO A 435 26.54 11.58 4.73
C PRO A 435 27.53 10.49 5.20
N GLU A 436 28.51 10.86 6.02
CA GLU A 436 29.59 9.96 6.46
C GLU A 436 29.32 9.26 7.81
N GLU A 437 28.28 9.68 8.54
CA GLU A 437 28.00 9.18 9.89
C GLU A 437 27.30 7.82 9.88
N GLU A 438 27.72 6.88 10.73
CA GLU A 438 27.12 5.54 10.82
C GLU A 438 25.97 5.43 11.84
N LYS A 439 25.94 6.35 12.82
CA LYS A 439 24.96 6.36 13.90
C LYS A 439 24.64 7.78 14.32
N PHE A 440 23.41 7.97 14.76
CA PHE A 440 22.96 9.24 15.31
C PHE A 440 22.33 9.05 16.68
N LEU A 441 22.40 10.09 17.51
CA LEU A 441 21.50 10.23 18.65
C LEU A 441 20.25 10.99 18.17
N ARG A 442 19.09 10.34 18.20
CA ARG A 442 17.80 10.97 17.92
C ARG A 442 17.11 11.33 19.23
N GLU A 443 16.99 12.64 19.48
CA GLU A 443 16.41 13.19 20.69
C GLU A 443 14.89 12.96 20.77
N SER A 444 14.28 13.28 21.93
CA SER A 444 12.82 13.26 22.11
C SER A 444 12.06 14.22 21.18
N ASN A 445 12.69 15.30 20.74
CA ASN A 445 12.14 16.31 19.82
C ASN A 445 12.36 15.96 18.33
N ASP A 446 12.80 14.73 18.02
CA ASP A 446 13.17 14.24 16.69
C ASP A 446 14.35 14.96 16.00
N LYS A 447 15.13 15.76 16.73
CA LYS A 447 16.41 16.29 16.25
C LYS A 447 17.50 15.23 16.34
N TYR A 448 18.44 15.34 15.41
CA TYR A 448 19.57 14.43 15.28
C TYR A 448 20.85 15.13 15.76
N ARG A 449 21.69 14.39 16.49
CA ARG A 449 23.08 14.77 16.78
C ARG A 449 24.01 13.63 16.39
N VAL A 450 25.22 13.99 15.95
CA VAL A 450 26.31 13.03 15.78
C VAL A 450 26.68 12.47 17.16
N VAL A 451 26.86 11.15 17.23
CA VAL A 451 27.37 10.51 18.46
C VAL A 451 28.85 10.84 18.57
N PRO A 452 29.33 11.47 19.66
CA PRO A 452 30.75 11.77 19.81
C PRO A 452 31.57 10.48 19.70
N ASP A 453 32.62 10.52 18.89
CA ASP A 453 33.46 9.36 18.68
C ASP A 453 34.22 9.04 19.98
N LEU A 454 33.87 7.92 20.63
CA LEU A 454 34.56 7.48 21.86
C LEU A 454 35.98 6.95 21.57
N SER A 455 36.42 7.00 20.32
CA SER A 455 37.71 6.51 19.84
C SER A 455 38.89 7.41 20.24
N GLU A 456 38.68 8.71 20.50
CA GLU A 456 39.75 9.65 20.87
C GLU A 456 40.04 9.77 22.38
N ASN A 457 39.21 9.19 23.25
CA ASN A 457 39.40 9.25 24.72
C ASN A 457 39.93 7.95 25.33
N LYS A 458 40.91 7.30 24.69
CA LYS A 458 41.61 6.13 25.25
C LYS A 458 42.87 6.44 26.07
N THR A 459 43.13 7.69 26.44
CA THR A 459 44.40 8.04 27.13
C THR A 459 44.29 8.68 28.51
N THR A 460 43.10 8.90 29.08
CA THR A 460 42.98 9.46 30.45
C THR A 460 41.72 8.99 31.19
N ALA A 461 41.52 7.68 31.29
CA ALA A 461 40.64 7.10 32.30
C ALA A 461 41.32 5.91 32.98
N SER A 462 42.52 6.15 33.50
CA SER A 462 43.08 5.37 34.59
C SER A 462 42.77 6.09 35.89
N MET A 463 42.27 5.34 36.88
CA MET A 463 41.96 5.76 38.26
C MET A 463 40.60 6.44 38.48
N ALA A 464 39.51 5.71 38.22
CA ALA A 464 38.33 5.83 39.08
C ALA A 464 38.57 4.96 40.33
N GLU A 465 38.67 5.58 41.50
CA GLU A 465 38.78 4.90 42.78
C GLU A 465 37.62 3.90 42.96
N LYS A 466 37.97 2.64 43.27
CA LYS A 466 37.00 1.61 43.66
C LYS A 466 36.27 2.09 44.93
N ARG A 467 34.95 2.29 44.85
CA ARG A 467 34.13 2.42 46.05
C ARG A 467 34.22 1.11 46.86
N PRO A 468 34.38 1.17 48.20
CA PRO A 468 34.38 -0.02 49.05
C PRO A 468 33.09 -0.82 48.91
N LEU A 469 33.21 -2.15 48.94
CA LEU A 469 32.12 -3.12 48.74
C LEU A 469 31.07 -3.15 49.87
N ASP A 470 31.23 -2.33 50.92
CA ASP A 470 30.39 -2.38 52.14
C ASP A 470 29.01 -1.71 52.00
N ASN A 471 28.67 -1.15 50.84
CA ASN A 471 27.40 -0.43 50.62
C ASN A 471 26.37 -1.17 49.74
N TYR A 472 26.57 -2.46 49.44
CA TYR A 472 25.53 -3.26 48.79
C TYR A 472 24.60 -3.88 49.84
N GLN A 473 23.40 -3.31 50.01
CA GLN A 473 22.31 -4.03 50.66
C GLN A 473 21.85 -5.16 49.75
N VAL A 474 22.15 -6.39 50.15
CA VAL A 474 21.60 -7.61 49.55
C VAL A 474 20.14 -7.71 49.98
N ILE A 475 19.21 -7.50 49.04
CA ILE A 475 17.79 -7.80 49.26
C ILE A 475 17.62 -9.30 48.97
N SER A 476 17.54 -10.09 50.04
CA SER A 476 17.10 -11.48 49.96
C SER A 476 15.58 -11.51 49.77
N ILE A 477 15.13 -12.01 48.62
CA ILE A 477 13.72 -12.32 48.36
C ILE A 477 13.49 -13.72 48.94
N GLU A 478 12.70 -13.80 50.02
CA GLU A 478 12.21 -15.07 50.55
C GLU A 478 10.99 -15.51 49.71
N ASP A 479 11.11 -16.69 49.10
CA ASP A 479 10.03 -17.35 48.35
C ASP A 479 8.99 -17.92 49.34
N ASP A 480 7.88 -17.21 49.51
CA ASP A 480 6.77 -17.63 50.37
C ASP A 480 5.75 -18.47 49.57
N GLU A 481 6.10 -19.73 49.29
CA GLU A 481 5.13 -20.77 48.92
C GLU A 481 4.85 -21.67 50.13
N THR A 482 3.63 -21.57 50.66
CA THR A 482 2.80 -22.53 51.45
C THR A 482 1.89 -21.68 52.36
N ASP A 483 0.60 -21.88 52.56
CA ASP A 483 -0.22 -23.09 52.55
C ASP A 483 -1.71 -22.65 52.47
N ARG A 484 -2.44 -23.08 51.45
CA ARG A 484 -3.91 -22.96 51.39
C ARG A 484 -4.52 -24.35 51.54
N SER A 485 -4.66 -24.83 52.77
CA SER A 485 -5.66 -25.86 53.04
C SER A 485 -6.22 -25.82 54.47
N THR A 486 -7.55 -25.89 54.53
CA THR A 486 -8.40 -26.30 55.66
C THR A 486 -8.58 -25.36 56.88
N LYS A 487 -9.78 -24.76 56.97
CA LYS A 487 -10.70 -25.02 58.09
C LYS A 487 -12.12 -24.51 57.78
N ARG A 488 -13.05 -25.45 57.65
CA ARG A 488 -14.49 -25.23 57.65
C ARG A 488 -15.00 -25.42 59.09
N ALA A 489 -15.74 -24.43 59.57
CA ALA A 489 -16.87 -24.46 60.50
C ALA A 489 -16.69 -24.82 62.01
N LYS A 490 -17.03 -23.80 62.83
CA LYS A 490 -18.03 -23.73 63.92
C LYS A 490 -17.83 -24.46 65.27
N ASN A 491 -18.16 -23.69 66.31
CA ASN A 491 -18.74 -24.03 67.62
C ASN A 491 -17.87 -24.77 68.63
N ALA A 492 -17.39 -24.05 69.64
CA ALA A 492 -17.87 -24.07 71.04
C ALA A 492 -16.90 -23.27 71.91
#